data_AF-A0A4R4SZR0-F1
#
_entry.id   AF-A0A4R4SZR0-F1
#
_cell.length_a   1.000
_cell.length_b   1.000
_cell.length_c   1.000
_cell.angle_alpha   90.00
_cell.angle_beta   90.00
_cell.angle_gamma   90.00
#
_symmetry.space_group_name_H-M   'P 1'
#
loop_
_entity.id
_entity.type
_entity.pdbx_description
1 polymer ?
#
loop_
_entity_poly.entity_id
_entity_poly.type
_entity_poly.pdbx_seq_one_letter_code
_entity_poly.pdbx_strand_id
1 'polypeptide(L)' 'MLLADVARTSREVAATRARTAKVAALARLLGATAPAEAPVVVTYLAGRLPQRKLG' A
#
# COMPACT_ATOMS: atom_id res chain seq x y z
N MET A 1 11.15 0.83 -3.69
CA MET A 1 10.50 1.52 -2.55
C MET A 1 10.73 0.75 -1.25
N LEU A 2 10.80 1.41 -0.09
CA LEU A 2 11.05 0.73 1.19
C LEU A 2 9.76 0.18 1.82
N LEU A 3 9.86 -0.96 2.50
CA LEU A 3 8.73 -1.54 3.26
C LEU A 3 8.20 -0.59 4.34
N ALA A 4 9.09 0.23 4.93
CA ALA A 4 8.72 1.22 5.93
C ALA A 4 7.72 2.26 5.40
N ASP A 5 7.79 2.62 4.12
CA ASP A 5 6.88 3.58 3.51
C ASP A 5 5.48 2.97 3.33
N VAL A 6 5.42 1.71 2.88
CA VAL A 6 4.16 0.95 2.78
C VAL A 6 3.51 0.81 4.16
N ALA A 7 4.28 0.48 5.19
CA ALA A 7 3.79 0.36 6.56
C ALA A 7 3.29 1.70 7.12
N ARG A 8 3.97 2.80 6.80
CA ARG A 8 3.55 4.17 7.19
C ARG A 8 2.21 4.52 6.53
N THR A 9 2.09 4.33 5.21
CA THR A 9 0.83 4.58 4.49
C THR A 9 -0.31 3.70 5.00
N SER A 10 -0.04 2.43 5.32
CA SER A 10 -1.03 1.53 5.92
C SER A 10 -1.56 2.08 7.25
N ARG A 11 -0.68 2.59 8.13
CA ARG A 11 -1.09 3.25 9.39
C ARG A 11 -1.88 4.53 9.14
N GLU A 12 -1.46 5.38 8.20
CA GLU A 12 -2.19 6.61 7.82
C GLU A 12 -3.63 6.29 7.37
N VAL A 13 -3.80 5.27 6.52
CA VAL A 13 -5.11 4.83 6.02
C VAL A 13 -5.98 4.26 7.14
N ALA A 14 -5.40 3.50 8.07
CA ALA A 14 -6.11 2.93 9.21
C ALA A 14 -6.54 4.00 10.23
N ALA A 15 -5.75 5.05 10.40
CA ALA A 15 -6.01 6.12 11.38
C ALA A 15 -7.13 7.09 10.99
N THR A 16 -7.60 7.06 9.73
CA THR A 16 -8.63 7.99 9.24
C THR A 16 -9.90 7.27 8.76
N ARG A 17 -11.05 7.93 8.92
CA ARG A 17 -12.32 7.51 8.31
C ARG A 17 -12.62 8.23 6.99
N ALA A 18 -11.94 9.33 6.70
CA ALA A 18 -12.20 10.13 5.50
C ALA A 18 -11.68 9.41 4.26
N ARG A 19 -12.59 9.01 3.36
CA ARG A 19 -12.25 8.30 2.13
C ARG A 19 -11.28 9.07 1.25
N THR A 20 -11.44 10.39 1.15
CA THR A 20 -10.56 11.29 0.39
C THR A 20 -9.13 11.30 0.95
N ALA A 21 -8.98 11.31 2.27
CA ALA A 21 -7.67 11.24 2.92
C ALA A 21 -6.98 9.89 2.64
N LYS A 22 -7.73 8.79 2.65
CA LYS A 22 -7.20 7.48 2.26
C LYS A 22 -6.72 7.46 0.82
N VAL A 23 -7.53 7.98 -0.10
CA VAL A 23 -7.17 8.07 -1.53
C VAL A 23 -5.91 8.91 -1.71
N ALA A 24 -5.80 10.05 -1.03
CA ALA A 24 -4.62 10.90 -1.11
C ALA A 24 -3.35 10.19 -0.61
N ALA A 25 -3.43 9.46 0.50
CA ALA A 25 -2.30 8.69 1.03
C ALA A 25 -1.85 7.57 0.07
N LEU A 26 -2.81 6.84 -0.50
CA LEU A 26 -2.53 5.80 -1.49
C LEU A 26 -1.95 6.38 -2.78
N ALA A 27 -2.52 7.47 -3.31
CA ALA A 27 -2.03 8.12 -4.53
C ALA A 27 -0.60 8.63 -4.37
N ARG A 28 -0.27 9.21 -3.21
CA ARG A 28 1.07 9.69 -2.89
C ARG A 28 2.11 8.56 -2.91
N LEU A 29 1.80 7.44 -2.27
CA LEU A 29 2.69 6.28 -2.25
C LEU A 29 2.84 5.65 -3.64
N LEU A 30 1.72 5.39 -4.32
CA LEU A 30 1.70 4.76 -5.63
C LEU A 30 2.38 5.62 -6.71
N GLY A 31 2.26 6.95 -6.62
CA GLY A 31 2.96 7.88 -7.51
C GLY A 31 4.48 7.91 -7.31
N ALA A 32 4.98 7.52 -6.13
CA ALA A 32 6.41 7.38 -5.85
C ALA A 32 6.93 5.96 -6.09
N THR A 33 6.05 5.01 -6.44
CA THR A 33 6.39 3.60 -6.65
C THR A 33 6.86 3.38 -8.08
N ALA A 34 7.98 2.68 -8.27
CA ALA A 34 8.39 2.27 -9.61
C ALA A 34 7.32 1.33 -10.22
N PRO A 35 7.00 1.42 -11.52
CA PRO A 35 5.95 0.60 -12.12
C PRO A 35 6.11 -0.91 -11.88
N ALA A 36 7.35 -1.41 -11.88
CA ALA A 36 7.65 -2.82 -11.61
C ALA A 36 7.35 -3.26 -10.16
N GLU A 37 7.36 -2.33 -9.20
CA GLU A 37 7.11 -2.60 -7.78
C GLU A 37 5.62 -2.47 -7.42
N ALA A 38 4.83 -1.74 -8.24
CA ALA A 38 3.44 -1.42 -7.95
C ALA A 38 2.55 -2.65 -7.66
N PRO A 39 2.63 -3.78 -8.40
CA PRO A 39 1.83 -4.96 -8.11
C PRO A 39 2.07 -5.53 -6.70
N VAL A 40 3.33 -5.53 -6.24
CA VAL A 40 3.71 -6.04 -4.92
C VAL A 40 3.19 -5.11 -3.83
N VAL A 41 3.36 -3.80 -4.00
CA VAL A 41 2.89 -2.78 -3.04
C VAL A 41 1.37 -2.83 -2.88
N VAL A 42 0.63 -2.91 -3.99
CA VAL A 42 -0.83 -3.04 -3.97
C VAL A 42 -1.26 -4.31 -3.25
N THR A 43 -0.56 -5.42 -3.47
CA THR A 43 -0.86 -6.70 -2.83
C THR A 43 -0.72 -6.63 -1.31
N TYR A 44 0.38 -6.05 -0.80
CA TYR A 44 0.58 -5.82 0.63
C TYR A 44 -0.51 -4.90 1.24
N LEU A 45 -0.85 -3.79 0.57
CA LEU A 45 -1.87 -2.85 1.05
C LEU A 45 -3.29 -3.44 1.04
N ALA A 46 -3.57 -4.36 0.12
CA ALA A 46 -4.82 -5.10 0.06
C ALA A 46 -4.93 -6.21 1.13
N GLY A 47 -3.90 -6.41 1.96
CA GLY A 47 -3.85 -7.50 2.93
C GLY A 47 -3.80 -8.88 2.27
N ARG A 48 -3.30 -8.96 1.03
CA ARG A 48 -3.09 -10.22 0.32
C ARG A 48 -1.62 -10.57 0.30
N LEU A 49 -1.31 -11.86 0.33
CA LEU A 49 0.06 -12.33 0.15
C LEU A 49 0.35 -12.46 -1.36
N PRO A 50 1.52 -11.98 -1.84
CA PRO A 50 1.95 -12.19 -3.23
C PRO A 50 2.12 -13.68 -3.54
N GLN A 51 2.69 -14.42 -2.58
CA GLN A 51 2.69 -15.86 -2.58
C GLN A 51 1.27 -16.31 -2.19
N ARG A 52 0.58 -17.07 -3.06
CA ARG A 52 -0.64 -17.81 -2.63
C ARG A 52 -0.26 -18.77 -1.49
N LYS A 53 -1.26 -19.29 -0.76
CA LYS A 53 -1.05 -20.27 0.32
C LYS A 53 0.02 -21.29 -0.11
N LEU A 54 1.08 -21.43 0.68
CA LEU A 54 2.00 -22.55 0.57
C LEU A 54 1.16 -23.80 0.87
N GLY A 55 0.96 -24.63 -0.16
CA GLY A 55 0.38 -25.96 -0.07
C GLY A 55 1.49 -26.97 -0.17
#